data_AF-A0A9D8J4Y5-F1
#
_entry.id   AF-A0A9D8J4Y5-F1
#
_cell.length_a   1.000
_cell.length_b   1.000
_cell.length_c   1.000
_cell.angle_alpha   90.00
_cell.angle_beta   90.00
_cell.angle_gamma   90.00
#
_symmetry.space_group_name_H-M   'P 1'
#
loop_
_entity.id
_entity.type
_entity.pdbx_description
1 polymer ?
#
loop_
_entity_poly.entity_id
_entity_poly.type
_entity_poly.pdbx_seq_one_letter_code
_entity_poly.pdbx_strand_id
1 'polypeptide(L)'
;MQPLWLKHYPQGVPAEIDIRRFASLNDLFEQRCARYGARPAFTNLGVSLGYDDIDRLSRAFAAYLQQELGLVKGERVAFMLPNLLQYPVALFGALCAGLTVVNVNPLHTARELRHQLADSGAVAIMVLENFARTLQEVIADTAVRHVVTTQVGDLFPPFKRGLVNFVVKHVKRMVPRWNLPGAVAFNAALQTGGREAASGQPGELCVGGPQVMRGYWNLPEETTGVLDAEGWLATGDVVSMDERGYLYFVDRKKDVIVVFGFKVWPAEVEDVLLHLPG
;
A
#
# COMPACT_ATOMS: atom_id res chain seq x y z
N MET A 1 -30.06 -8.41 -21.23
CA MET A 1 -30.57 -8.25 -19.85
C MET A 1 -29.62 -7.32 -19.13
N GLN A 2 -30.12 -6.39 -18.32
CA GLN A 2 -29.23 -5.63 -17.42
C GLN A 2 -28.66 -6.56 -16.35
N PRO A 3 -27.37 -6.44 -16.02
CA PRO A 3 -26.78 -7.24 -14.96
C PRO A 3 -27.50 -7.11 -13.61
N LEU A 4 -27.68 -8.23 -12.91
CA LEU A 4 -28.43 -8.28 -11.65
C LEU A 4 -27.79 -7.39 -10.56
N TRP A 5 -26.46 -7.28 -10.54
CA TRP A 5 -25.74 -6.47 -9.57
C TRP A 5 -26.03 -4.97 -9.67
N LEU A 6 -26.39 -4.45 -10.86
CA LEU A 6 -26.72 -3.03 -11.03
C LEU A 6 -27.96 -2.61 -10.24
N LYS A 7 -28.88 -3.55 -9.94
CA LYS A 7 -30.06 -3.29 -9.11
C LYS A 7 -29.72 -3.08 -7.63
N HIS A 8 -28.52 -3.49 -7.22
CA HIS A 8 -28.03 -3.35 -5.85
C HIS A 8 -27.10 -2.15 -5.66
N TYR A 9 -26.85 -1.36 -6.72
CA TYR A 9 -26.02 -0.16 -6.60
C TYR A 9 -26.77 0.95 -5.83
N PRO A 10 -26.12 1.63 -4.87
CA PRO A 10 -26.72 2.77 -4.19
C PRO A 10 -27.12 3.88 -5.16
N GLN A 11 -28.14 4.65 -4.80
CA GLN A 11 -28.60 5.76 -5.62
C GLN A 11 -27.46 6.77 -5.88
N GLY A 12 -27.17 7.05 -7.15
CA GLY A 12 -26.10 7.96 -7.56
C GLY A 12 -24.75 7.28 -7.88
N VAL A 13 -24.63 5.96 -7.71
CA VAL A 13 -23.46 5.20 -8.16
C VAL A 13 -23.65 4.81 -9.63
N PRO A 14 -22.81 5.29 -10.56
CA PRO A 14 -22.95 4.97 -11.97
C PRO A 14 -22.60 3.49 -12.23
N ALA A 15 -23.25 2.90 -13.24
CA ALA A 15 -23.00 1.52 -13.68
C ALA A 15 -21.60 1.34 -14.33
N GLU A 16 -21.04 2.42 -14.86
CA GLU A 16 -19.73 2.45 -15.50
C GLU A 16 -18.89 3.58 -14.90
N ILE A 17 -17.58 3.34 -14.82
CA ILE A 17 -16.61 4.35 -14.39
C ILE A 17 -16.00 5.03 -15.63
N ASP A 18 -15.97 6.37 -15.60
CA ASP A 18 -15.21 7.12 -16.60
C ASP A 18 -13.73 7.15 -16.18
N ILE A 19 -12.95 6.24 -16.78
CA ILE A 19 -11.51 6.14 -16.57
C ILE A 19 -10.71 7.28 -17.21
N ARG A 20 -11.34 8.13 -18.03
CA ARG A 20 -10.72 9.27 -18.73
C ARG A 20 -11.03 10.61 -18.08
N ARG A 21 -11.79 10.60 -16.99
CA ARG A 21 -12.21 11.81 -16.26
C ARG A 21 -11.04 12.69 -15.80
N PHE A 22 -9.90 12.08 -15.49
CA PHE A 22 -8.70 12.78 -15.06
C PHE A 22 -7.52 12.35 -15.92
N ALA A 23 -6.73 13.31 -16.38
CA ALA A 23 -5.55 13.05 -17.22
C ALA A 23 -4.39 12.44 -16.42
N SER A 24 -4.33 12.71 -15.10
CA SER A 24 -3.32 12.20 -14.20
C SER A 24 -3.77 12.28 -12.73
N LEU A 25 -3.00 11.69 -11.80
CA LEU A 25 -3.20 11.90 -10.37
C LEU A 25 -3.02 13.37 -9.97
N ASN A 26 -2.13 14.11 -10.63
CA ASN A 26 -1.94 15.54 -10.38
C ASN A 26 -3.17 16.33 -10.85
N ASP A 27 -3.71 16.03 -12.03
CA ASP A 27 -4.94 16.67 -12.53
C ASP A 27 -6.14 16.39 -11.61
N LEU A 28 -6.28 15.14 -11.14
CA LEU A 28 -7.26 14.81 -10.10
C LEU A 28 -7.06 15.69 -8.86
N PHE A 29 -5.84 15.74 -8.33
CA PHE A 29 -5.50 16.51 -7.13
C PHE A 29 -5.82 18.00 -7.30
N GLU A 30 -5.37 18.62 -8.38
CA GLU A 30 -5.60 20.04 -8.68
C GLU A 30 -7.10 20.37 -8.79
N GLN A 31 -7.87 19.54 -9.50
CA GLN A 31 -9.33 19.72 -9.59
C GLN A 31 -10.02 19.59 -8.23
N ARG A 32 -9.53 18.70 -7.34
CA ARG A 32 -10.09 18.58 -5.99
C ARG A 32 -9.73 19.76 -5.12
N CYS A 33 -8.49 20.24 -5.18
CA CYS A 33 -8.08 21.44 -4.45
C CYS A 33 -8.88 22.66 -4.89
N ALA A 34 -9.02 22.90 -6.20
CA ALA A 34 -9.80 24.01 -6.73
C ALA A 34 -11.28 23.96 -6.30
N ARG A 35 -11.87 22.76 -6.23
CA ARG A 35 -13.29 22.59 -5.87
C ARG A 35 -13.56 22.69 -4.37
N TYR A 36 -12.62 22.26 -3.53
CA TYR A 36 -12.84 22.07 -2.10
C TYR A 36 -11.89 22.86 -1.21
N GLY A 37 -11.17 23.86 -1.74
CA GLY A 37 -10.09 24.62 -1.10
C GLY A 37 -10.24 24.86 0.41
N ALA A 38 -11.32 25.51 0.82
CA ALA A 38 -11.59 25.87 2.21
C ALA A 38 -12.01 24.70 3.13
N ARG A 39 -12.25 23.50 2.59
CA ARG A 39 -12.65 22.33 3.39
C ARG A 39 -11.43 21.66 4.01
N PRO A 40 -11.55 21.10 5.23
CA PRO A 40 -10.52 20.23 5.79
C PRO A 40 -10.24 19.03 4.86
N ALA A 41 -8.97 18.77 4.60
CA ALA A 41 -8.50 17.63 3.80
C ALA A 41 -7.90 16.52 4.69
N PHE A 42 -6.95 16.88 5.56
CA PHE A 42 -6.26 15.94 6.45
C PHE A 42 -6.21 16.47 7.88
N THR A 43 -6.47 15.61 8.86
CA THR A 43 -6.46 15.94 10.28
C THR A 43 -5.57 14.97 11.05
N ASN A 44 -4.70 15.49 11.92
CA ASN A 44 -3.86 14.71 12.82
C ASN A 44 -3.66 15.47 14.14
N LEU A 45 -3.80 14.80 15.28
CA LEU A 45 -3.63 15.37 16.62
C LEU A 45 -4.36 16.72 16.84
N GLY A 46 -5.56 16.84 16.27
CA GLY A 46 -6.41 18.04 16.39
C GLY A 46 -5.94 19.25 15.58
N VAL A 47 -5.01 19.06 14.64
CA VAL A 47 -4.64 20.05 13.62
C VAL A 47 -5.15 19.56 12.27
N SER A 48 -5.77 20.44 11.49
CA SER A 48 -6.30 20.12 10.16
C SER A 48 -5.68 21.03 9.11
N LEU A 49 -5.30 20.45 7.98
CA LEU A 49 -4.93 21.17 6.77
C LEU A 49 -6.12 21.19 5.81
N GLY A 50 -6.43 22.37 5.26
CA GLY A 50 -7.40 22.51 4.19
C GLY A 50 -6.85 22.01 2.85
N TYR A 51 -7.70 21.88 1.85
CA TYR A 51 -7.26 21.57 0.49
C TYR A 51 -6.32 22.66 -0.08
N ASP A 52 -6.55 23.92 0.25
CA ASP A 52 -5.69 25.04 -0.14
C ASP A 52 -4.29 24.96 0.53
N ASP A 53 -4.23 24.50 1.78
CA ASP A 53 -2.96 24.29 2.47
C ASP A 53 -2.17 23.17 1.82
N ILE A 54 -2.82 22.06 1.49
CA ILE A 54 -2.15 20.94 0.82
C ILE A 54 -1.64 21.38 -0.55
N ASP A 55 -2.43 22.08 -1.37
CA ASP A 55 -1.97 22.57 -2.68
C ASP A 55 -0.75 23.49 -2.55
N ARG A 56 -0.82 24.51 -1.69
CA ARG A 56 0.27 25.45 -1.47
C ARG A 56 1.53 24.78 -0.94
N LEU A 57 1.42 23.92 0.09
CA LEU A 57 2.57 23.26 0.71
C LEU A 57 3.18 22.21 -0.22
N SER A 58 2.36 21.45 -0.96
CA SER A 58 2.85 20.46 -1.93
C SER A 58 3.54 21.12 -3.11
N ARG A 59 3.06 22.26 -3.61
CA ARG A 59 3.76 23.04 -4.66
C ARG A 59 5.09 23.58 -4.16
N ALA A 60 5.15 24.09 -2.94
CA ALA A 60 6.40 24.54 -2.33
C ALA A 60 7.41 23.38 -2.18
N PHE A 61 6.94 22.22 -1.73
CA PHE A 61 7.79 21.02 -1.62
C PHE A 61 8.25 20.52 -2.99
N ALA A 62 7.38 20.53 -4.01
CA ALA A 62 7.73 20.19 -5.38
C ALA A 62 8.83 21.10 -5.94
N ALA A 63 8.71 22.42 -5.72
CA ALA A 63 9.70 23.40 -6.13
C ALA A 63 11.04 23.15 -5.44
N TYR A 64 11.06 22.87 -4.14
CA TYR A 64 12.26 22.48 -3.41
C TYR A 64 12.93 21.23 -4.00
N LEU A 65 12.15 20.17 -4.26
CA LEU A 65 12.67 18.92 -4.85
C LEU A 65 13.33 19.16 -6.22
N GLN A 66 12.77 20.02 -7.05
CA GLN A 66 13.28 20.28 -8.41
C GLN A 66 14.42 21.30 -8.44
N GLN A 67 14.28 22.41 -7.70
CA GLN A 67 15.19 23.56 -7.82
C GLN A 67 16.38 23.44 -6.88
N GLU A 68 16.14 23.03 -5.63
CA GLU A 68 17.20 22.95 -4.60
C GLU A 68 17.90 21.59 -4.63
N LEU A 69 17.14 20.51 -4.79
CA LEU A 69 17.72 19.15 -4.85
C LEU A 69 18.06 18.68 -6.27
N GLY A 70 17.62 19.42 -7.30
CA GLY A 70 17.92 19.08 -8.70
C GLY A 70 17.33 17.75 -9.16
N LEU A 71 16.25 17.26 -8.51
CA LEU A 71 15.64 15.98 -8.87
C LEU A 71 14.90 16.08 -10.20
N VAL A 72 15.06 15.07 -11.05
CA VAL A 72 14.43 15.03 -12.37
C VAL A 72 13.30 14.01 -12.44
N LYS A 73 12.40 14.21 -13.41
CA LYS A 73 11.24 13.34 -13.64
C LYS A 73 11.64 11.87 -13.70
N GLY A 74 10.91 11.03 -12.96
CA GLY A 74 11.12 9.58 -12.90
C GLY A 74 12.12 9.13 -11.83
N GLU A 75 12.90 10.04 -11.24
CA GLU A 75 13.70 9.71 -10.06
C GLU A 75 12.80 9.36 -8.87
N ARG A 76 13.35 8.58 -7.94
CA ARG A 76 12.61 8.00 -6.83
C ARG A 76 12.96 8.67 -5.52
N VAL A 77 11.94 9.07 -4.78
CA VAL A 77 12.05 9.63 -3.43
C VAL A 77 11.38 8.69 -2.44
N ALA A 78 12.13 8.27 -1.43
CA ALA A 78 11.64 7.41 -0.38
C ALA A 78 11.02 8.20 0.77
N PHE A 79 9.90 7.75 1.32
CA PHE A 79 9.28 8.34 2.51
C PHE A 79 9.24 7.32 3.64
N MET A 80 10.04 7.55 4.67
CA MET A 80 10.07 6.79 5.92
C MET A 80 9.39 7.61 7.02
N LEU A 81 8.08 7.77 6.89
CA LEU A 81 7.24 8.58 7.77
C LEU A 81 6.06 7.76 8.30
N PRO A 82 5.63 7.98 9.55
CA PRO A 82 4.35 7.45 10.02
C PRO A 82 3.19 8.31 9.48
N ASN A 83 1.97 7.99 9.90
CA ASN A 83 0.77 8.75 9.53
C ASN A 83 0.80 10.15 10.16
N LEU A 84 1.37 11.13 9.44
CA LEU A 84 1.52 12.54 9.82
C LEU A 84 1.02 13.46 8.71
N LEU A 85 0.75 14.73 9.02
CA LEU A 85 0.29 15.74 8.05
C LEU A 85 1.34 16.04 6.96
N GLN A 86 2.61 15.78 7.26
CA GLN A 86 3.74 15.94 6.35
C GLN A 86 3.67 14.94 5.19
N TYR A 87 3.12 13.74 5.42
CA TYR A 87 3.05 12.69 4.42
C TYR A 87 2.21 13.09 3.18
N PRO A 88 0.94 13.54 3.30
CA PRO A 88 0.19 13.97 2.13
C PRO A 88 0.82 15.16 1.42
N VAL A 89 1.41 16.11 2.16
CA VAL A 89 2.14 17.25 1.57
C VAL A 89 3.30 16.75 0.70
N ALA A 90 4.12 15.85 1.26
CA ALA A 90 5.28 15.29 0.58
C ALA A 90 4.89 14.39 -0.61
N LEU A 91 3.85 13.57 -0.46
CA LEU A 91 3.28 12.72 -1.50
C LEU A 91 2.85 13.54 -2.72
N PHE A 92 1.95 14.50 -2.53
CA PHE A 92 1.50 15.32 -3.65
C PHE A 92 2.62 16.21 -4.19
N GLY A 93 3.54 16.69 -3.35
CA GLY A 93 4.69 17.46 -3.83
C GLY A 93 5.64 16.65 -4.72
N ALA A 94 5.93 15.39 -4.34
CA ALA A 94 6.75 14.50 -5.17
C ALA A 94 6.04 14.12 -6.48
N LEU A 95 4.73 13.83 -6.44
CA LEU A 95 3.95 13.56 -7.64
C LEU A 95 3.88 14.78 -8.58
N CYS A 96 3.68 15.99 -8.03
CA CYS A 96 3.73 17.24 -8.78
C CYS A 96 5.12 17.49 -9.39
N ALA A 97 6.19 17.12 -8.69
CA ALA A 97 7.55 17.20 -9.21
C ALA A 97 7.86 16.15 -10.31
N GLY A 98 6.94 15.21 -10.58
CA GLY A 98 7.11 14.14 -11.55
C GLY A 98 8.00 12.99 -11.04
N LEU A 99 8.15 12.87 -9.73
CA LEU A 99 8.94 11.82 -9.08
C LEU A 99 8.09 10.60 -8.77
N THR A 100 8.76 9.47 -8.55
CA THR A 100 8.14 8.23 -8.08
C THR A 100 8.33 8.11 -6.58
N VAL A 101 7.24 7.92 -5.83
CA VAL A 101 7.29 7.78 -4.37
C VAL A 101 7.53 6.33 -3.97
N VAL A 102 8.53 6.09 -3.13
CA VAL A 102 8.84 4.80 -2.52
C VAL A 102 8.43 4.83 -1.06
N ASN A 103 7.34 4.14 -0.71
CA ASN A 103 6.87 4.13 0.68
C ASN A 103 7.70 3.16 1.54
N VAL A 104 8.30 3.67 2.60
CA VAL A 104 9.19 2.91 3.50
C VAL A 104 8.53 2.82 4.87
N ASN A 105 8.38 1.60 5.38
CA ASN A 105 7.83 1.41 6.72
C ASN A 105 8.83 1.95 7.77
N PRO A 106 8.41 2.88 8.66
CA PRO A 106 9.31 3.43 9.67
C PRO A 106 9.83 2.41 10.70
N LEU A 107 9.22 1.23 10.77
CA LEU A 107 9.61 0.16 11.68
C LEU A 107 10.59 -0.84 11.05
N HIS A 108 11.01 -0.63 9.81
CA HIS A 108 12.03 -1.48 9.18
C HIS A 108 13.33 -1.47 10.00
N THR A 109 13.96 -2.64 10.07
CA THR A 109 15.34 -2.78 10.54
C THR A 109 16.32 -2.18 9.52
N ALA A 110 17.55 -1.88 9.94
CA ALA A 110 18.59 -1.39 9.03
C ALA A 110 18.76 -2.30 7.80
N ARG A 111 18.81 -3.62 8.01
CA ARG A 111 18.96 -4.59 6.90
C ARG A 111 17.82 -4.48 5.87
N GLU A 112 16.58 -4.36 6.32
CA GLU A 112 15.40 -4.24 5.46
C GLU A 112 15.38 -2.89 4.74
N LEU A 113 15.70 -1.80 5.46
CA LEU A 113 15.79 -0.46 4.90
C LEU A 113 16.84 -0.38 3.80
N ARG A 114 18.03 -0.93 4.04
CA ARG A 114 19.12 -1.01 3.06
C ARG A 114 18.66 -1.74 1.80
N HIS A 115 18.02 -2.90 1.97
CA HIS A 115 17.54 -3.68 0.84
C HIS A 115 16.51 -2.90 0.01
N GLN A 116 15.53 -2.27 0.67
CA GLN A 116 14.49 -1.51 0.00
C GLN A 116 15.05 -0.28 -0.74
N LEU A 117 15.98 0.47 -0.13
CA LEU A 117 16.59 1.64 -0.76
C LEU A 117 17.50 1.26 -1.94
N ALA A 118 18.24 0.15 -1.83
CA ALA A 118 19.06 -0.36 -2.92
C ALA A 118 18.21 -0.87 -4.09
N ASP A 119 17.18 -1.68 -3.82
CA ASP A 119 16.30 -2.26 -4.84
C ASP A 119 15.46 -1.19 -5.55
N SER A 120 14.88 -0.27 -4.77
CA SER A 120 14.13 0.84 -5.33
C SER A 120 15.02 1.85 -6.04
N GLY A 121 16.32 1.93 -5.76
CA GLY A 121 17.20 2.96 -6.33
C GLY A 121 16.71 4.38 -6.05
N ALA A 122 16.18 4.61 -4.84
CA ALA A 122 15.77 5.93 -4.38
C ALA A 122 17.00 6.84 -4.21
N VAL A 123 16.90 8.07 -4.68
CA VAL A 123 18.00 9.06 -4.67
C VAL A 123 17.83 10.12 -3.59
N ALA A 124 16.62 10.25 -3.05
CA ALA A 124 16.28 11.12 -1.94
C ALA A 124 15.42 10.36 -0.93
N ILE A 125 15.49 10.73 0.35
CA ILE A 125 14.62 10.19 1.39
C ILE A 125 14.11 11.29 2.33
N MET A 126 12.82 11.26 2.66
CA MET A 126 12.24 12.01 3.78
C MET A 126 12.02 11.08 4.95
N VAL A 127 12.54 11.43 6.13
CA VAL A 127 12.53 10.58 7.32
C VAL A 127 12.15 11.37 8.56
N LEU A 128 11.35 10.77 9.45
CA LEU A 128 11.08 11.35 10.76
C LEU A 128 12.33 11.20 11.63
N GLU A 129 12.74 12.25 12.35
CA GLU A 129 13.97 12.24 13.18
C GLU A 129 14.10 11.01 14.08
N ASN A 130 12.99 10.52 14.65
CA ASN A 130 12.93 9.32 15.48
C ASN A 130 13.48 8.05 14.80
N PHE A 131 13.50 8.00 13.46
CA PHE A 131 13.98 6.88 12.65
C PHE A 131 15.30 7.18 11.93
N ALA A 132 15.86 8.39 12.09
CA ALA A 132 17.06 8.82 11.38
C ALA A 132 18.29 7.94 11.69
N ARG A 133 18.37 7.36 12.90
CA ARG A 133 19.45 6.43 13.26
C ARG A 133 19.49 5.20 12.35
N THR A 134 18.33 4.61 12.07
CA THR A 134 18.25 3.42 11.20
C THR A 134 18.69 3.76 9.78
N LEU A 135 18.36 4.97 9.28
CA LEU A 135 18.86 5.45 8.00
C LEU A 135 20.38 5.67 8.01
N GLN A 136 20.92 6.28 9.07
CA GLN A 136 22.34 6.56 9.21
C GLN A 136 23.20 5.29 9.10
N GLU A 137 22.71 4.17 9.64
CA GLU A 137 23.41 2.88 9.59
C GLU A 137 23.58 2.33 8.17
N VAL A 138 22.78 2.80 7.21
CA VAL A 138 22.70 2.17 5.87
C VAL A 138 22.89 3.11 4.71
N ILE A 139 22.81 4.43 4.92
CA ILE A 139 22.80 5.41 3.83
C ILE A 139 24.02 5.33 2.91
N ALA A 140 25.19 5.00 3.46
CA ALA A 140 26.43 4.86 2.70
C ALA A 140 26.40 3.72 1.66
N ASP A 141 25.53 2.72 1.86
CA ASP A 141 25.38 1.56 0.98
C ASP A 141 24.21 1.73 -0.01
N THR A 142 23.72 2.96 -0.22
CA THR A 142 22.54 3.25 -1.03
C THR A 142 22.80 4.35 -2.07
N ALA A 143 21.88 4.51 -3.03
CA ALA A 143 21.92 5.60 -4.01
C ALA A 143 21.40 6.95 -3.46
N VAL A 144 21.02 6.99 -2.17
CA VAL A 144 20.46 8.19 -1.54
C VAL A 144 21.54 9.25 -1.39
N ARG A 145 21.32 10.39 -2.04
CA ARG A 145 22.20 11.58 -2.00
C ARG A 145 21.57 12.78 -1.28
N HIS A 146 20.24 12.77 -1.11
CA HIS A 146 19.52 13.83 -0.39
C HIS A 146 18.70 13.26 0.77
N VAL A 147 18.79 13.88 1.94
CA VAL A 147 18.03 13.51 3.13
C VAL A 147 17.25 14.72 3.63
N VAL A 148 15.95 14.56 3.79
CA VAL A 148 15.06 15.55 4.40
C VAL A 148 14.57 14.98 5.74
N THR A 149 14.94 15.60 6.85
CA THR A 149 14.43 15.23 8.17
C THR A 149 13.21 16.06 8.53
N THR A 150 12.24 15.46 9.21
CA THR A 150 11.10 16.17 9.80
C THR A 150 10.85 15.74 11.24
N GLN A 151 10.20 16.59 12.01
CA GLN A 151 9.66 16.31 13.34
C GLN A 151 8.14 16.22 13.29
N VAL A 152 7.55 15.47 14.24
CA VAL A 152 6.09 15.31 14.36
C VAL A 152 5.37 16.68 14.40
N GLY A 153 6.00 17.69 15.00
CA GLY A 153 5.44 19.03 15.20
C GLY A 153 5.73 20.08 14.12
N ASP A 154 6.41 19.76 13.02
CA ASP A 154 6.81 20.79 12.03
C ASP A 154 5.63 21.50 11.37
N LEU A 155 4.48 20.84 11.28
CA LEU A 155 3.23 21.42 10.76
C LEU A 155 2.24 21.84 11.86
N PHE A 156 2.64 21.83 13.14
CA PHE A 156 1.80 22.29 14.26
C PHE A 156 2.11 23.75 14.64
N PRO A 157 1.10 24.53 15.08
CA PRO A 157 1.35 25.86 15.65
C PRO A 157 2.35 25.82 16.82
N PRO A 158 3.19 26.86 17.02
CA PRO A 158 4.39 26.82 17.86
C PRO A 158 4.18 26.35 19.31
N PHE A 159 2.98 26.48 19.87
CA PHE A 159 2.66 26.19 21.27
C PHE A 159 2.38 24.71 21.59
N LYS A 160 2.18 23.84 20.59
CA LYS A 160 1.85 22.41 20.82
C LYS A 160 3.05 21.45 20.78
N ARG A 161 4.28 21.98 20.66
CA ARG A 161 5.54 21.23 20.48
C ARG A 161 5.94 20.32 21.66
N GLY A 162 5.54 20.66 22.90
CA GLY A 162 5.95 19.92 24.11
C GLY A 162 5.12 18.68 24.46
N LEU A 163 3.83 18.68 24.11
CA LEU A 163 2.88 17.65 24.58
C LEU A 163 2.99 16.34 23.77
N VAL A 164 3.38 16.45 22.50
CA VAL A 164 3.39 15.33 21.55
C VAL A 164 4.58 14.37 21.79
N ASN A 165 5.68 14.86 22.36
CA ASN A 165 6.84 14.04 22.71
C ASN A 165 6.61 13.13 23.93
N PHE A 166 5.51 13.29 24.68
CA PHE A 166 5.21 12.48 25.87
C PHE A 166 4.39 11.21 25.55
N VAL A 167 3.53 11.26 24.52
CA VAL A 167 2.48 10.25 24.31
C VAL A 167 2.94 9.05 23.47
N VAL A 168 3.98 9.22 22.64
CA VAL A 168 4.51 8.14 21.77
C VAL A 168 5.34 7.10 22.55
N LYS A 169 5.68 7.36 23.82
CA LYS A 169 6.51 6.47 24.64
C LYS A 169 5.76 5.33 25.34
N HIS A 170 4.43 5.22 25.23
CA HIS A 170 3.62 4.40 26.15
C HIS A 170 2.69 3.32 25.56
N VAL A 171 2.75 2.95 24.27
CA VAL A 171 1.80 1.94 23.72
C VAL A 171 2.48 0.80 22.94
N LYS A 172 2.90 -0.20 23.73
CA LYS A 172 2.83 -1.68 23.60
C LYS A 172 3.17 -2.44 22.30
N ARG A 173 4.03 -3.46 22.52
CA ARG A 173 4.44 -4.58 21.65
C ARG A 173 3.45 -5.76 21.71
N MET A 174 3.37 -6.57 20.65
CA MET A 174 3.17 -8.04 20.72
C MET A 174 3.16 -8.71 19.33
N VAL A 175 4.05 -9.69 19.08
CA VAL A 175 3.79 -10.93 18.32
C VAL A 175 4.74 -12.05 18.83
N PRO A 176 4.29 -13.30 19.08
CA PRO A 176 5.11 -14.38 19.66
C PRO A 176 5.94 -15.16 18.61
N ARG A 177 6.89 -15.98 19.09
CA ARG A 177 7.79 -16.82 18.26
C ARG A 177 7.18 -18.21 17.96
N TRP A 178 7.44 -18.75 16.78
CA TRP A 178 7.17 -20.15 16.42
C TRP A 178 8.40 -20.81 15.76
N ASN A 179 8.44 -22.15 15.77
CA ASN A 179 9.53 -22.99 15.28
C ASN A 179 8.97 -24.30 14.70
N LEU A 180 9.32 -24.65 13.47
CA LEU A 180 8.95 -25.92 12.82
C LEU A 180 10.14 -26.51 12.04
N PRO A 181 10.88 -27.48 12.60
CA PRO A 181 11.91 -28.22 11.89
C PRO A 181 11.28 -29.31 11.01
N GLY A 182 11.64 -29.37 9.72
CA GLY A 182 11.28 -30.48 8.83
C GLY A 182 10.43 -30.15 7.60
N ALA A 183 10.26 -28.88 7.22
CA ALA A 183 9.49 -28.53 6.02
C ALA A 183 10.26 -28.89 4.72
N VAL A 184 9.61 -29.68 3.85
CA VAL A 184 10.13 -30.16 2.57
C VAL A 184 9.68 -29.25 1.42
N ALA A 185 10.50 -29.20 0.36
CA ALA A 185 10.60 -28.12 -0.62
C ALA A 185 9.57 -28.08 -1.76
N PHE A 186 9.37 -26.83 -2.19
CA PHE A 186 8.71 -26.18 -3.34
C PHE A 186 8.50 -26.96 -4.66
N ASN A 187 9.32 -27.96 -4.99
CA ASN A 187 9.29 -28.57 -6.32
C ASN A 187 8.17 -29.63 -6.51
N ALA A 188 7.41 -29.96 -5.47
CA ALA A 188 6.24 -30.83 -5.57
C ALA A 188 4.96 -30.10 -6.05
N ALA A 189 4.98 -28.76 -6.11
CA ALA A 189 3.83 -27.92 -6.49
C ALA A 189 3.71 -27.66 -8.00
N LEU A 190 4.59 -28.24 -8.81
CA LEU A 190 4.59 -28.09 -10.27
C LEU A 190 4.01 -29.33 -10.94
N GLN A 191 2.70 -29.56 -10.74
CA GLN A 191 1.86 -30.34 -11.64
C GLN A 191 0.40 -30.20 -11.19
N THR A 192 -0.35 -29.30 -11.82
CA THR A 192 -1.68 -29.54 -12.43
C THR A 192 -2.23 -28.19 -12.92
N GLY A 193 -2.53 -28.12 -14.22
CA GLY A 193 -2.95 -26.92 -14.92
C GLY A 193 -4.38 -26.45 -14.62
N GLY A 194 -4.61 -25.19 -15.01
CA GLY A 194 -5.82 -24.42 -14.75
C GLY A 194 -7.08 -24.97 -15.42
N ARG A 195 -8.17 -24.86 -14.68
CA ARG A 195 -9.54 -24.83 -15.17
C ARG A 195 -10.30 -23.79 -14.35
N GLU A 196 -11.12 -23.00 -15.02
CA GLU A 196 -12.05 -22.08 -14.39
C GLU A 196 -13.00 -22.86 -13.46
N ALA A 197 -13.23 -22.36 -12.25
CA ALA A 197 -14.18 -22.95 -11.33
C ALA A 197 -15.61 -22.65 -11.80
N ALA A 198 -16.49 -23.66 -11.78
CA ALA A 198 -17.91 -23.46 -12.01
C ALA A 198 -18.54 -22.62 -10.89
N SER A 199 -19.60 -21.85 -11.20
CA SER A 199 -20.33 -21.06 -10.20
C SER A 199 -20.72 -21.92 -8.98
N GLY A 200 -20.45 -21.44 -7.77
CA GLY A 200 -20.66 -22.16 -6.51
C GLY A 200 -19.51 -23.05 -6.03
N GLN A 201 -18.43 -23.24 -6.81
CA GLN A 201 -17.24 -23.98 -6.38
C GLN A 201 -16.12 -23.02 -5.94
N PRO A 202 -15.34 -23.35 -4.89
CA PRO A 202 -14.16 -22.57 -4.51
C PRO A 202 -13.12 -22.53 -5.65
N GLY A 203 -12.71 -21.32 -6.03
CA GLY A 203 -11.70 -21.06 -7.05
C GLY A 203 -10.80 -19.89 -6.65
N GLU A 204 -9.64 -19.76 -7.29
CA GLU A 204 -8.79 -18.60 -7.06
C GLU A 204 -9.44 -17.34 -7.66
N LEU A 205 -9.48 -16.27 -6.87
CA LEU A 205 -9.92 -14.97 -7.35
C LEU A 205 -8.86 -14.40 -8.28
N CYS A 206 -9.24 -14.23 -9.54
CA CYS A 206 -8.45 -13.47 -10.51
C CYS A 206 -9.10 -12.12 -10.75
N VAL A 207 -8.30 -11.06 -10.71
CA VAL A 207 -8.78 -9.68 -10.91
C VAL A 207 -8.15 -9.11 -12.17
N GLY A 208 -8.98 -8.65 -13.09
CA GLY A 208 -8.59 -7.97 -14.33
C GLY A 208 -9.10 -6.53 -14.34
N GLY A 209 -8.36 -5.65 -15.00
CA GLY A 209 -8.78 -4.28 -15.24
C GLY A 209 -7.66 -3.24 -15.09
N PRO A 210 -7.95 -1.96 -15.37
CA PRO A 210 -6.96 -0.89 -15.40
C PRO A 210 -6.30 -0.61 -14.03
N GLN A 211 -6.88 -1.11 -12.94
CA GLN A 211 -6.36 -1.00 -11.58
C GLN A 211 -5.25 -2.01 -11.24
N VAL A 212 -5.06 -3.04 -12.06
CA VAL A 212 -4.05 -4.08 -11.84
C VAL A 212 -2.65 -3.49 -12.04
N MET A 213 -1.71 -3.87 -11.16
CA MET A 213 -0.32 -3.43 -11.25
C MET A 213 0.33 -3.84 -12.57
N ARG A 214 1.34 -3.11 -13.02
CA ARG A 214 2.11 -3.50 -14.23
C ARG A 214 2.98 -4.74 -14.01
N GLY A 215 3.32 -5.03 -12.75
CA GLY A 215 4.22 -6.10 -12.36
C GLY A 215 5.07 -5.71 -11.16
N TYR A 216 5.85 -6.68 -10.68
CA TYR A 216 6.85 -6.45 -9.64
C TYR A 216 8.07 -5.73 -10.22
N TRP A 217 8.58 -4.76 -9.46
CA TRP A 217 9.77 -4.00 -9.83
C TRP A 217 10.99 -4.94 -9.90
N ASN A 218 11.74 -4.87 -11.00
CA ASN A 218 12.95 -5.68 -11.25
C ASN A 218 12.78 -7.22 -11.10
N LEU A 219 11.54 -7.72 -11.13
CA LEU A 219 11.24 -9.15 -10.92
C LEU A 219 10.28 -9.66 -12.02
N PRO A 220 10.79 -9.85 -13.26
CA PRO A 220 9.95 -10.28 -14.39
C PRO A 220 9.40 -11.69 -14.22
N GLU A 221 10.16 -12.62 -13.62
CA GLU A 221 9.71 -14.01 -13.41
C GLU A 221 8.55 -14.06 -12.41
N GLU A 222 8.67 -13.38 -11.26
CA GLU A 222 7.58 -13.26 -10.28
C GLU A 222 6.36 -12.56 -10.87
N THR A 223 6.59 -11.57 -11.75
CA THR A 223 5.52 -10.88 -12.47
C THR A 223 4.72 -11.85 -13.34
N THR A 224 5.39 -12.67 -14.15
CA THR A 224 4.73 -13.69 -14.98
C THR A 224 4.12 -14.84 -14.17
N GLY A 225 4.55 -15.02 -12.92
CA GLY A 225 3.97 -16.02 -12.02
C GLY A 225 2.60 -15.61 -11.46
N VAL A 226 2.28 -14.31 -11.44
CA VAL A 226 1.01 -13.79 -10.88
C VAL A 226 0.13 -13.05 -11.89
N LEU A 227 0.71 -12.58 -13.00
CA LEU A 227 -0.01 -11.94 -14.12
C LEU A 227 0.05 -12.85 -15.34
N ASP A 228 -1.11 -13.17 -15.90
CA ASP A 228 -1.20 -13.90 -17.16
C ASP A 228 -0.96 -12.99 -18.38
N ALA A 229 -0.97 -13.58 -19.59
CA ALA A 229 -0.71 -12.87 -20.84
C ALA A 229 -1.80 -11.83 -21.17
N GLU A 230 -2.99 -12.00 -20.62
CA GLU A 230 -4.16 -11.15 -20.78
C GLU A 230 -4.24 -10.05 -19.71
N GLY A 231 -3.36 -10.06 -18.70
CA GLY A 231 -3.24 -9.06 -17.64
C GLY A 231 -4.12 -9.30 -16.41
N TRP A 232 -4.62 -10.53 -16.20
CA TRP A 232 -5.31 -10.92 -14.98
C TRP A 232 -4.33 -11.22 -13.86
N LEU A 233 -4.59 -10.64 -12.70
CA LEU A 233 -3.84 -10.88 -11.47
C LEU A 233 -4.47 -12.04 -10.70
N ALA A 234 -3.72 -13.11 -10.51
CA ALA A 234 -4.03 -14.15 -9.54
C ALA A 234 -3.76 -13.61 -8.12
N THR A 235 -4.81 -13.41 -7.30
CA THR A 235 -4.63 -12.79 -5.97
C THR A 235 -4.08 -13.75 -4.94
N GLY A 236 -4.15 -15.07 -5.20
CA GLY A 236 -3.87 -16.10 -4.22
C GLY A 236 -4.99 -16.32 -3.20
N ASP A 237 -6.11 -15.59 -3.29
CA ASP A 237 -7.28 -15.81 -2.45
C ASP A 237 -8.22 -16.82 -3.10
N VAL A 238 -8.77 -17.74 -2.31
CA VAL A 238 -9.81 -18.66 -2.75
C VAL A 238 -11.15 -18.11 -2.33
N VAL A 239 -12.03 -17.95 -3.31
CA VAL A 239 -13.39 -17.46 -3.13
C VAL A 239 -14.38 -18.43 -3.76
N SER A 240 -15.60 -18.47 -3.23
CA SER A 240 -16.75 -19.04 -3.93
C SER A 240 -17.66 -17.91 -4.36
N MET A 241 -18.36 -18.08 -5.48
CA MET A 241 -19.35 -17.12 -5.98
C MET A 241 -20.72 -17.78 -6.02
N ASP A 242 -21.70 -17.16 -5.37
CA ASP A 242 -23.09 -17.64 -5.44
C ASP A 242 -23.74 -17.30 -6.79
N GLU A 243 -24.95 -17.82 -7.02
CA GLU A 243 -25.73 -17.58 -8.25
C GLU A 243 -26.12 -16.09 -8.45
N ARG A 244 -26.00 -15.28 -7.40
CA ARG A 244 -26.30 -13.84 -7.40
C ARG A 244 -25.06 -12.98 -7.66
N GLY A 245 -23.87 -13.59 -7.72
CA GLY A 245 -22.61 -12.92 -7.97
C GLY A 245 -21.93 -12.37 -6.70
N TYR A 246 -22.35 -12.78 -5.51
CA TYR A 246 -21.66 -12.44 -4.27
C TYR A 246 -20.45 -13.35 -4.09
N LEU A 247 -19.29 -12.75 -3.82
CA LEU A 247 -18.07 -13.46 -3.50
C LEU A 247 -17.99 -13.69 -1.99
N TYR A 248 -17.71 -14.94 -1.62
CA TYR A 248 -17.45 -15.37 -0.26
C TYR A 248 -16.00 -15.80 -0.17
N PHE A 249 -15.23 -15.14 0.69
CA PHE A 249 -13.87 -15.58 1.00
C PHE A 249 -13.93 -16.93 1.68
N VAL A 250 -13.23 -17.90 1.11
CA VAL A 250 -13.08 -19.24 1.67
C VAL A 250 -11.76 -19.32 2.41
N ASP A 251 -10.64 -18.98 1.75
CA ASP A 251 -9.31 -19.02 2.35
C ASP A 251 -8.23 -18.41 1.44
N ARG A 252 -6.94 -18.57 1.78
CA ARG A 252 -5.80 -18.33 0.88
C ARG A 252 -5.29 -19.62 0.27
N LYS A 253 -4.96 -19.59 -1.02
CA LYS A 253 -4.41 -20.72 -1.78
C LYS A 253 -3.15 -21.33 -1.16
N LYS A 254 -2.36 -20.53 -0.42
CA LYS A 254 -1.13 -20.98 0.26
C LYS A 254 -1.37 -21.53 1.68
N ASP A 255 -2.55 -21.31 2.25
CA ASP A 255 -2.85 -21.64 3.65
C ASP A 255 -3.76 -22.90 3.77
N VAL A 256 -4.27 -23.42 2.65
CA VAL A 256 -5.08 -24.64 2.59
C VAL A 256 -4.35 -25.84 3.20
N ILE A 257 -4.97 -26.48 4.18
CA ILE A 257 -4.47 -27.72 4.77
C ILE A 257 -5.00 -28.89 3.94
N VAL A 258 -4.12 -29.81 3.54
CA VAL A 258 -4.56 -31.04 2.84
C VAL A 258 -4.39 -32.23 3.77
N VAL A 259 -5.50 -32.89 4.13
CA VAL A 259 -5.50 -34.07 5.00
C VAL A 259 -6.10 -35.23 4.22
N PHE A 260 -5.32 -36.30 4.02
CA PHE A 260 -5.71 -37.49 3.23
C PHE A 260 -6.25 -37.17 1.82
N GLY A 261 -5.74 -36.12 1.17
CA GLY A 261 -6.18 -35.70 -0.17
C GLY A 261 -7.42 -34.81 -0.19
N PHE A 262 -8.03 -34.52 0.96
CA PHE A 262 -9.11 -33.56 1.10
C PHE A 262 -8.57 -32.18 1.46
N LYS A 263 -9.09 -31.15 0.81
CA LYS A 263 -8.80 -29.75 1.15
C LYS A 263 -9.61 -29.38 2.39
N VAL A 264 -8.91 -28.92 3.42
CA VAL A 264 -9.44 -28.40 4.68
C VAL A 264 -9.01 -26.95 4.76
N TRP A 265 -9.97 -26.06 4.91
CA TRP A 265 -9.73 -24.62 4.94
C TRP A 265 -9.55 -24.17 6.40
N PRO A 266 -8.36 -23.67 6.82
CA PRO A 266 -8.14 -23.13 8.16
C PRO A 266 -9.27 -22.23 8.67
N ALA A 267 -9.83 -21.37 7.83
CA ALA A 267 -10.91 -20.47 8.23
C ALA A 267 -12.15 -21.23 8.74
N GLU A 268 -12.50 -22.38 8.14
CA GLU A 268 -13.62 -23.23 8.61
C GLU A 268 -13.30 -23.86 9.96
N VAL A 269 -12.05 -24.27 10.18
CA VAL A 269 -11.61 -24.86 11.46
C VAL A 269 -11.59 -23.78 12.54
N GLU A 270 -11.07 -22.59 12.24
CA GLU A 270 -11.05 -21.45 13.14
C GLU A 270 -12.45 -21.00 13.54
N ASP A 271 -13.39 -20.93 12.57
CA ASP A 271 -14.78 -20.59 12.86
C ASP A 271 -15.41 -21.59 13.84
N VAL A 272 -15.21 -22.89 13.64
CA VAL A 272 -15.69 -23.92 14.60
C VAL A 272 -15.02 -23.76 15.97
N LEU A 273 -13.71 -23.52 16.02
CA LEU A 273 -12.97 -23.32 17.28
C LEU A 273 -13.46 -22.09 18.04
N LEU A 274 -13.81 -21.01 17.36
CA LEU A 274 -14.34 -19.78 17.97
C LEU A 274 -15.71 -19.97 18.63
N HIS A 275 -16.46 -20.99 18.24
CA HIS A 275 -17.75 -21.34 18.83
C HIS A 275 -17.65 -22.32 20.02
N LEU A 276 -16.45 -22.79 20.37
CA LEU A 276 -16.24 -23.60 21.56
C LEU A 276 -16.10 -22.72 22.81
N PRO A 277 -16.74 -23.08 23.94
CA PRO A 277 -16.53 -22.37 25.20
C PRO A 277 -15.07 -22.55 25.66
N GLY A 278 -14.40 -21.43 25.96
CA GLY A 278 -13.00 -21.38 26.39
C GLY A 278 -12.73 -21.83 27.82
#